data_AF-A0A0J6VGG8-F1
#
_entry.id   AF-A0A0J6VGG8-F1
#
_cell.length_a   1.000
_cell.length_b   1.000
_cell.length_c   1.000
_cell.angle_alpha   90.00
_cell.angle_beta   90.00
_cell.angle_gamma   90.00
#
_symmetry.space_group_name_H-M   'P 1'
#
loop_
_entity.id
_entity.type
_entity.pdbx_description
1 polymer ?
#
loop_
_entity_poly.entity_id
_entity_poly.type
_entity_poly.pdbx_seq_one_letter_code
_entity_poly.pdbx_strand_id
1 'polypeptide(L)'
;MTEYSRSVDWYTVHEFVESTLKEVGSWPMVGTLPWRYLPNDDPRKLAAIFDAARHWALRVDIAQQAMDEAGQAISAAENWSEVAQQVQRRREIDALRKAG
;
A
#
# COMPACT_ATOMS: atom_id res chain seq x y z
N MET A 1 -9.55 17.42 -12.05
CA MET A 1 -8.30 16.81 -11.58
C MET A 1 -8.72 15.79 -10.54
N THR A 2 -8.81 14.52 -10.91
CA THR A 2 -9.30 13.48 -10.00
C THR A 2 -8.19 13.18 -9.01
N GLU A 3 -8.44 13.36 -7.71
CA GLU A 3 -7.50 12.90 -6.68
C GLU A 3 -7.39 11.39 -6.78
N TYR A 4 -6.24 10.88 -7.18
CA TYR A 4 -5.95 9.45 -7.14
C TYR A 4 -5.54 9.10 -5.70
N SER A 5 -6.38 8.34 -5.00
CA SER A 5 -5.95 7.65 -3.78
C SER A 5 -4.72 6.79 -4.13
N ARG A 6 -3.67 6.87 -3.31
CA ARG A 6 -2.46 6.04 -3.45
C ARG A 6 -2.66 4.62 -2.91
N SER A 7 -3.85 4.30 -2.40
CA SER A 7 -4.16 2.99 -1.85
C SER A 7 -4.20 1.91 -2.93
N VAL A 8 -3.68 0.73 -2.64
CA VAL A 8 -3.68 -0.41 -3.55
C VAL A 8 -4.71 -1.41 -3.06
N ASP A 9 -5.77 -1.62 -3.83
CA ASP A 9 -6.75 -2.65 -3.55
C ASP A 9 -6.31 -3.98 -4.18
N TRP A 10 -5.84 -4.91 -3.34
CA TRP A 10 -5.43 -6.23 -3.80
C TRP A 10 -6.59 -7.05 -4.37
N TYR A 11 -7.80 -6.95 -3.80
CA TYR A 11 -8.92 -7.80 -4.17
C TYR A 11 -9.36 -7.52 -5.61
N THR A 12 -9.46 -6.26 -5.99
CA THR A 12 -9.74 -5.87 -7.38
C THR A 12 -8.68 -6.42 -8.36
N VAL A 13 -7.40 -6.39 -7.99
CA VAL A 13 -6.31 -6.98 -8.80
C VAL A 13 -6.46 -8.50 -8.88
N HIS A 14 -6.80 -9.15 -7.77
CA HIS A 14 -7.03 -10.60 -7.71
C HIS A 14 -8.15 -11.02 -8.67
N GLU A 15 -9.32 -10.38 -8.59
CA GLU A 15 -10.46 -10.67 -9.47
C GLU A 15 -10.12 -10.48 -10.94
N PHE A 16 -9.40 -9.40 -11.27
CA PHE A 16 -9.00 -9.11 -12.64
C PHE A 16 -8.12 -10.22 -13.25
N VAL A 17 -7.14 -10.73 -12.51
CA VAL A 17 -6.21 -11.75 -13.05
C VAL A 17 -6.75 -13.17 -12.95
N GLU A 18 -7.73 -13.44 -12.08
CA GLU A 18 -8.14 -14.80 -11.71
C GLU A 18 -8.58 -15.64 -12.92
N SER A 19 -9.40 -15.08 -13.82
CA SER A 19 -9.86 -15.80 -15.02
C SER A 19 -8.69 -16.23 -15.91
N THR A 20 -7.75 -15.31 -16.17
CA THR A 20 -6.58 -15.58 -17.01
C THR A 20 -5.70 -16.67 -16.39
N LEU A 21 -5.48 -16.60 -15.08
CA LEU A 21 -4.67 -17.60 -14.37
C LEU A 21 -5.34 -18.97 -14.39
N LYS A 22 -6.67 -19.05 -14.22
CA LYS A 22 -7.43 -20.30 -14.31
C LYS A 22 -7.34 -20.92 -15.71
N GLU A 23 -7.45 -20.12 -16.77
CA GLU A 23 -7.35 -20.58 -18.16
C GLU A 23 -5.98 -21.19 -18.48
N VAL A 24 -4.91 -20.60 -17.96
CA VAL A 24 -3.54 -21.10 -18.17
C VAL A 24 -3.23 -22.31 -17.28
N GLY A 25 -3.81 -22.37 -16.09
CA GLY A 25 -3.74 -23.49 -15.16
C GLY A 25 -2.41 -23.62 -14.41
N SER A 26 -1.29 -23.78 -15.11
CA SER A 26 0.03 -23.92 -14.49
C SER A 26 1.12 -23.18 -15.26
N TRP A 27 1.99 -22.48 -14.52
CA TRP A 27 3.10 -21.71 -15.04
C TRP A 27 4.32 -21.84 -14.12
N PRO A 28 5.54 -21.69 -14.66
CA PRO A 28 6.74 -21.59 -13.84
C PRO A 28 6.77 -20.25 -13.09
N MET A 29 7.43 -20.23 -11.94
CA MET A 29 7.70 -18.99 -11.19
C MET A 29 8.40 -17.95 -12.07
N VAL A 30 7.93 -16.70 -12.02
CA VAL A 30 8.49 -15.59 -12.80
C VAL A 30 10.00 -15.46 -12.60
N GLY A 31 10.75 -15.20 -13.67
CA GLY A 31 12.20 -15.01 -13.63
C GLY A 31 13.05 -16.27 -13.47
N THR A 32 12.47 -17.44 -13.17
CA THR A 32 13.21 -18.70 -13.09
C THR A 32 13.71 -19.18 -14.46
N LEU A 33 14.68 -20.11 -14.49
CA LEU A 33 15.16 -20.70 -15.75
C LEU A 33 14.02 -21.30 -16.59
N PRO A 34 13.11 -22.12 -16.04
CA PRO A 34 11.95 -22.59 -16.81
C PRO A 34 11.11 -21.47 -17.42
N TRP A 35 10.89 -20.36 -16.70
CA TRP A 35 10.17 -19.20 -17.22
C TRP A 35 10.94 -18.47 -18.33
N ARG A 36 12.26 -18.33 -18.19
CA ARG A 36 13.13 -17.69 -19.18
C ARG A 36 13.16 -18.44 -20.50
N TYR A 37 13.06 -19.77 -20.45
CA TYR A 37 13.05 -20.63 -21.65
C TYR A 37 11.69 -20.72 -22.34
N LEU A 38 10.62 -20.15 -21.78
CA LEU A 38 9.34 -20.05 -22.48
C LEU A 38 9.45 -19.07 -23.67
N PRO A 39 8.78 -19.35 -24.81
CA PRO A 39 8.58 -18.37 -25.87
C PRO A 39 8.00 -17.06 -25.36
N ASN A 40 8.33 -15.93 -25.99
CA ASN A 40 7.87 -14.61 -25.50
C ASN A 40 6.35 -14.42 -25.58
N ASP A 41 5.71 -15.13 -26.49
CA ASP A 41 4.27 -15.17 -26.73
C ASP A 41 3.56 -16.32 -25.98
N ASP A 42 4.29 -17.11 -25.19
CA ASP A 42 3.69 -18.19 -24.40
C ASP A 42 2.79 -17.60 -23.29
N PRO A 43 1.51 -17.98 -23.21
CA PRO A 43 0.57 -17.43 -22.24
C PRO A 43 1.00 -17.71 -20.79
N ARG A 44 1.78 -18.77 -20.53
CA ARG A 44 2.36 -19.05 -19.20
C ARG A 44 3.35 -17.98 -18.76
N LYS A 45 3.97 -17.29 -19.71
CA LYS A 45 4.91 -16.19 -19.42
C LYS A 45 4.16 -14.99 -18.82
N LEU A 46 3.01 -14.66 -19.42
CA LEU A 46 2.13 -13.60 -18.92
C LEU A 46 1.43 -14.00 -17.61
N ALA A 47 0.97 -15.25 -17.50
CA ALA A 47 0.37 -15.77 -16.26
C ALA A 47 1.32 -15.64 -15.07
N ALA A 48 2.60 -16.00 -15.23
CA ALA A 48 3.60 -15.83 -14.18
C ALA A 48 3.81 -14.36 -13.78
N ILE A 49 3.74 -13.42 -14.73
CA ILE A 49 3.83 -11.98 -14.46
C ILE A 49 2.59 -11.51 -13.69
N PHE A 50 1.39 -11.90 -14.10
CA PHE A 50 0.14 -11.53 -13.43
C PHE A 50 0.07 -12.10 -12.02
N ASP A 51 0.49 -13.34 -11.82
CA ASP A 51 0.57 -13.94 -10.50
C ASP A 51 1.55 -13.17 -9.59
N ALA A 52 2.72 -12.78 -10.12
CA ALA A 52 3.67 -11.95 -9.37
C ALA A 52 3.13 -10.54 -9.06
N ALA A 53 2.45 -9.91 -10.02
CA ALA A 53 1.83 -8.60 -9.83
C ALA A 53 0.74 -8.63 -8.75
N ARG A 54 -0.09 -9.69 -8.74
CA ARG A 54 -1.10 -9.92 -7.69
C ARG A 54 -0.46 -10.09 -6.32
N HIS A 55 0.63 -10.85 -6.20
CA HIS A 55 1.34 -11.00 -4.92
C HIS A 55 2.01 -9.69 -4.47
N TRP A 56 2.54 -8.89 -5.39
CA TRP A 56 3.05 -7.56 -5.06
C TRP A 56 1.93 -6.63 -4.56
N ALA A 57 0.77 -6.63 -5.22
CA ALA A 57 -0.38 -5.86 -4.77
C ALA A 57 -0.82 -6.26 -3.35
N LEU A 58 -0.85 -7.57 -3.05
CA LEU A 58 -1.15 -8.08 -1.70
C LEU A 58 -0.18 -7.54 -0.65
N ARG A 59 1.12 -7.56 -0.97
CA ARG A 59 2.16 -7.05 -0.09
C ARG A 59 1.97 -5.55 0.18
N VAL A 60 1.60 -4.78 -0.83
CA VAL A 60 1.40 -3.34 -0.70
C VAL A 60 0.14 -3.01 0.09
N ASP A 61 -0.96 -3.70 -0.18
CA ASP A 61 -2.24 -3.57 0.55
C ASP A 61 -2.07 -3.88 2.05
N ILE A 62 -1.43 -5.00 2.39
CA ILE A 62 -1.12 -5.36 3.79
C ILE A 62 -0.17 -4.33 4.44
N ALA A 63 0.81 -3.80 3.69
CA ALA A 63 1.71 -2.79 4.23
C ALA A 63 0.99 -1.47 4.51
N GLN A 64 0.01 -1.09 3.69
CA GLN A 64 -0.84 0.08 3.94
C GLN A 64 -1.69 -0.12 5.19
N GLN A 65 -2.33 -1.29 5.33
CA GLN A 65 -3.09 -1.64 6.52
C GLN A 65 -2.25 -1.53 7.80
N ALA A 66 -1.01 -2.04 7.79
CA ALA A 66 -0.10 -1.95 8.93
C ALA A 66 0.32 -0.50 9.25
N MET A 67 0.51 0.35 8.24
CA MET A 67 0.82 1.77 8.44
C MET A 67 -0.38 2.55 9.00
N ASP A 68 -1.57 2.26 8.52
CA ASP A 68 -2.81 2.89 9.00
C ASP A 68 -3.08 2.49 10.46
N GLU A 69 -2.91 1.21 10.81
CA GLU A 69 -3.00 0.73 12.19
C GLU A 69 -1.98 1.40 13.12
N ALA A 70 -0.73 1.53 12.67
CA ALA A 70 0.31 2.23 13.43
C ALA A 70 -0.02 3.72 13.60
N GLY A 71 -0.52 4.38 12.56
CA GLY A 71 -0.97 5.77 12.60
C GLY A 71 -2.14 5.98 13.57
N GLN A 72 -3.13 5.08 13.54
CA GLN A 72 -4.25 5.07 14.49
C GLN A 72 -3.76 4.84 15.92
N ALA A 73 -2.80 3.93 16.14
CA ALA A 73 -2.23 3.68 17.47
C ALA A 73 -1.50 4.91 18.02
N ILE A 74 -0.70 5.62 17.21
CA ILE A 74 -0.07 6.88 17.61
C ILE A 74 -1.14 7.94 17.90
N SER A 75 -2.13 8.08 17.00
CA SER A 75 -3.22 9.05 17.17
C SER A 75 -4.06 8.78 18.43
N ALA A 76 -4.22 7.51 18.82
CA ALA A 76 -4.97 7.10 20.01
C ALA A 76 -4.12 7.17 21.30
N ALA A 77 -2.80 6.99 21.20
CA ALA A 77 -1.88 7.05 22.34
C ALA A 77 -1.57 8.49 22.77
N GLU A 78 -1.64 9.46 21.84
CA GLU A 78 -1.41 10.87 22.16
C GLU A 78 -2.71 11.59 22.58
N ASN A 79 -2.70 12.23 23.76
CA ASN A 79 -3.78 13.13 24.15
C ASN A 79 -3.63 14.46 23.40
N TRP A 80 -4.05 14.49 22.14
CA TRP A 80 -3.94 15.66 21.25
C TRP A 80 -4.55 16.94 21.83
N SER A 81 -5.51 16.81 22.75
CA SER A 81 -6.09 17.94 23.47
C SER A 81 -5.07 18.62 24.40
N GLU A 82 -4.24 17.85 25.10
CA GLU A 82 -3.18 18.37 25.97
C GLU A 82 -2.05 18.99 25.15
N VAL A 83 -1.67 18.36 24.04
CA VAL A 83 -0.67 18.90 23.10
C VAL A 83 -1.14 20.24 22.53
N ALA A 84 -2.40 20.33 22.09
CA ALA A 84 -2.98 21.56 21.60
C ALA A 84 -3.01 22.67 22.67
N GLN A 85 -3.39 22.34 23.90
CA GLN A 85 -3.37 23.28 25.03
C GLN A 85 -1.95 23.75 25.38
N GLN A 86 -0.95 22.88 25.26
CA GLN A 86 0.44 23.25 25.52
C GLN A 86 1.00 24.18 24.42
N VAL A 87 0.69 23.91 23.15
CA VAL A 87 1.05 24.79 22.03
C VAL A 87 0.38 26.15 22.15
N GLN A 88 -0.90 26.18 22.51
CA GLN A 88 -1.65 27.42 22.71
C GLN A 88 -1.07 28.26 23.85
N ARG A 89 -0.79 27.65 25.01
CA ARG A 89 -0.13 28.33 26.13
C ARG A 89 1.23 28.90 25.75
N ARG A 90 2.03 28.20 24.94
CA ARG A 90 3.34 28.70 24.46
C ARG A 90 3.16 29.94 23.58
N ARG A 91 2.19 29.94 22.67
CA ARG A 91 1.88 31.10 21.81
C ARG A 91 1.45 32.32 22.62
N GLU A 92 0.64 32.11 23.65
CA GLU A 92 0.20 33.18 24.56
C GLU A 92 1.37 33.79 25.33
N ILE A 93 2.27 32.97 25.86
CA ILE A 93 3.50 33.43 26.55
C ILE A 93 4.39 34.22 25.59
N ASP A 94 4.59 33.75 24.36
CA ASP A 94 5.40 34.44 23.37
C ASP A 94 4.77 35.76 22.91
N ALA A 95 3.44 35.84 22.84
CA ALA A 95 2.73 37.09 22.57
C ALA A 95 2.91 38.10 23.72
N LEU A 96 2.81 37.64 24.98
CA LEU A 96 3.04 38.48 26.16
C LEU A 96 4.49 38.99 26.22
N ARG A 97 5.48 38.16 25.87
CA ARG A 97 6.90 38.55 25.81
C ARG A 97 7.23 39.59 24.73
N LYS A 98 6.44 39.65 23.65
CA LYS A 98 6.62 40.64 22.58
C LYS A 98 5.90 41.96 22.87
N ALA A 99 4.96 41.97 23.82
CA ALA A 99 4.13 43.13 24.15
C ALA A 99 4.65 43.94 25.35
N GLY A 100 5.64 43.43 26.09
CA GLY A 100 6.36 44.14 27.15
C GLY A 100 7.78 44.48 26.72
#